data_AF-A0A9X0CN51-F1
#
_entry.id   AF-A0A9X0CN51-F1
#
_cell.length_a   1.000
_cell.length_b   1.000
_cell.length_c   1.000
_cell.angle_alpha   90.00
_cell.angle_beta   90.00
_cell.angle_gamma   90.00
#
_symmetry.space_group_name_H-M   'P 1'
#
loop_
_entity.id
_entity.type
_entity.pdbx_description
1 polymer ?
#
loop_
_entity_poly.entity_id
_entity_poly.type
_entity_poly.pdbx_seq_one_letter_code
_entity_poly.pdbx_strand_id
1 'polypeptide(L)'
;MDSPSKHVFDHIQFNDDLGNQFLCAVCRNPVLDAEMATPCGHSFCGFCVEQFKANNTATTCQMCRRPVSAFCRNLFANSMLATVEGECRWCQARLPLDTAKTHVTQCDQIEKPCDLCSQLFKRMEIQQHQQECEYREIVCECGTRLKKKEEANHNSTTCAFKEEPCPLNCGERVKSFIIKMADGKAHANIVRGVNLAEGSMAKHTISVDAYSMRNITAKMEILEPELC
;
A
#
# COMPACT_ATOMS: atom_id res chain seq x y z
N MET A 1 14.68 12.29 4.19
CA MET A 1 15.29 10.96 4.25
C MET A 1 15.26 10.54 5.71
N ASP A 2 14.45 9.54 6.07
CA ASP A 2 14.43 9.03 7.45
C ASP A 2 15.71 8.22 7.69
N SER A 3 16.54 8.70 8.62
CA SER A 3 17.71 7.95 9.04
C SER A 3 17.26 6.59 9.57
N PRO A 4 17.76 5.48 9.05
CA PRO A 4 17.38 4.15 9.53
C PRO A 4 17.67 3.95 11.03
N SER A 5 18.60 4.69 11.62
CA SER A 5 18.91 4.65 13.06
C SER A 5 17.84 5.32 13.93
N LYS A 6 16.95 6.14 13.36
CA LYS A 6 15.84 6.80 14.08
C LYS A 6 14.83 5.79 14.62
N HIS A 7 14.53 4.76 13.83
CA HIS A 7 13.47 3.79 14.14
C HIS A 7 13.94 2.56 14.90
N VAL A 8 15.26 2.30 14.96
CA VAL A 8 15.78 1.12 15.68
C VAL A 8 15.36 1.16 17.15
N PHE A 9 15.40 2.34 17.77
CA PHE A 9 15.05 2.53 19.18
C PHE A 9 13.55 2.32 19.48
N ASP A 10 12.68 2.49 18.48
CA ASP A 10 11.24 2.29 18.64
C ASP A 10 10.86 0.78 18.65
N HIS A 11 11.66 -0.05 17.97
CA HIS A 11 11.36 -1.46 17.73
C HIS A 11 12.22 -2.43 18.54
N ILE A 12 13.38 -1.98 19.03
CA ILE A 12 14.30 -2.78 19.83
C ILE A 12 14.26 -2.33 21.29
N GLN A 13 14.10 -3.29 22.20
CA GLN A 13 14.30 -3.12 23.63
C GLN A 13 15.77 -3.40 23.96
N PHE A 14 16.39 -2.51 24.72
CA PHE A 14 17.77 -2.66 25.16
C PHE A 14 17.79 -3.22 26.57
N ASN A 15 18.86 -3.93 26.93
CA ASN A 15 19.08 -4.31 28.31
C ASN A 15 19.31 -3.05 29.16
N ASP A 16 18.65 -2.96 30.32
CA ASP A 16 18.67 -1.79 31.21
C ASP A 16 20.06 -1.50 31.80
N ASP A 17 20.97 -2.48 31.75
CA ASP A 17 22.35 -2.36 32.24
C ASP A 17 23.33 -1.71 31.23
N LEU A 18 22.83 -1.11 30.14
CA LEU A 18 23.71 -0.48 29.16
C LEU A 18 24.42 0.74 29.77
N GLY A 19 25.72 0.60 30.00
CA GLY A 19 26.53 1.66 30.59
C GLY A 19 26.47 2.97 29.79
N ASN A 20 26.46 4.10 30.50
CA ASN A 20 26.37 5.45 29.92
C ASN A 20 27.41 5.72 28.82
N GLN A 21 28.54 5.01 28.82
CA GLN A 21 29.57 5.09 27.77
C GLN A 21 29.08 4.67 26.38
N PHE A 22 27.99 3.91 26.29
CA PHE A 22 27.39 3.48 25.02
C PHE A 22 26.23 4.37 24.59
N LEU A 23 25.86 5.38 25.39
CA LEU A 23 24.75 6.26 25.11
C LEU A 23 25.22 7.58 24.50
N CYS A 24 24.48 8.06 23.51
CA CYS A 24 24.71 9.35 22.89
C CYS A 24 24.39 10.46 23.90
N ALA A 25 25.33 11.38 24.12
CA ALA A 25 25.14 12.49 25.06
C ALA A 25 24.00 13.48 24.66
N VAL A 26 23.51 13.38 23.42
CA VAL A 26 22.45 14.26 22.89
C VAL A 26 21.07 13.62 22.98
N CYS A 27 20.89 12.42 22.43
CA CYS A 27 19.58 11.75 22.42
C CYS A 27 19.39 10.71 23.53
N ARG A 28 20.45 10.36 24.28
CA ARG A 28 20.47 9.31 25.32
C ARG A 28 20.17 7.89 24.83
N ASN A 29 20.11 7.68 23.51
CA ASN A 29 20.01 6.35 22.91
C ASN A 29 21.39 5.75 22.64
N PRO A 30 21.52 4.42 22.46
CA PRO A 30 22.78 3.79 22.05
C PRO A 30 23.43 4.50 20.85
N VAL A 31 24.76 4.60 20.84
CA VAL A 31 25.54 5.29 19.79
C VAL A 31 25.62 4.53 18.45
N LEU A 32 24.50 4.00 17.97
CA LEU A 32 24.39 3.32 16.68
C LEU A 32 24.91 4.19 15.53
N ASP A 33 25.58 3.56 14.56
CA ASP A 33 26.23 4.25 13.44
C ASP A 33 27.15 5.38 13.94
N ALA A 34 27.95 5.10 14.97
CA ALA A 34 28.74 6.10 15.68
C ALA A 34 29.61 6.93 14.74
N GLU A 35 29.50 8.25 14.85
CA GLU A 35 30.33 9.24 14.16
C GLU A 35 31.06 10.11 15.19
N MET A 36 32.35 10.32 14.98
CA MET A 36 33.24 11.09 15.84
C MET A 36 33.49 12.48 15.25
N ALA A 37 33.31 13.51 16.08
CA ALA A 37 33.61 14.90 15.75
C ALA A 37 35.12 15.17 15.84
N THR A 38 35.74 15.57 14.73
CA THR A 38 37.17 15.90 14.68
C THR A 38 37.40 17.41 14.85
N PRO A 39 38.45 17.82 15.60
CA PRO A 39 39.48 17.01 16.25
C PRO A 39 39.17 16.60 17.69
N CYS A 40 38.00 16.95 18.24
CA CYS A 40 37.74 16.81 19.68
C CYS A 40 37.50 15.37 20.18
N GLY A 41 37.20 14.41 19.29
CA GLY A 41 37.06 13.00 19.63
C GLY A 41 35.70 12.58 20.21
N HIS A 42 34.78 13.51 20.42
CA HIS A 42 33.44 13.20 20.93
C HIS A 42 32.61 12.45 19.90
N SER A 43 31.96 11.37 20.35
CA SER A 43 31.16 10.49 19.48
C SER A 43 29.66 10.72 19.69
N PHE A 44 28.91 10.60 18.60
CA PHE A 44 27.48 10.76 18.55
C PHE A 44 26.88 9.62 17.72
N CYS A 45 25.60 9.27 17.93
CA CYS A 45 24.92 8.35 17.02
C CYS A 45 24.74 8.99 15.63
N GLY A 46 24.69 8.16 14.59
CA GLY A 46 24.56 8.63 13.20
C GLY A 46 23.34 9.52 12.99
N PHE A 47 22.21 9.19 13.62
CA PHE A 47 21.01 10.04 13.58
C PHE A 47 21.26 11.47 14.08
N CYS A 48 21.93 11.63 15.23
CA CYS A 48 22.22 12.97 15.76
C CYS A 48 23.16 13.74 14.82
N VAL A 49 24.16 13.08 14.24
CA VAL A 49 25.06 13.74 13.28
C VAL A 49 24.34 14.16 12.01
N GLU A 50 23.43 13.34 11.48
CA GLU A 50 22.55 13.72 10.38
C GLU A 50 21.70 14.95 10.72
N GLN A 51 21.15 15.02 11.94
CA GLN A 51 20.40 16.20 12.40
C GLN A 51 21.30 17.44 12.50
N PHE A 52 22.56 17.30 12.94
CA PHE A 52 23.48 18.44 12.98
C PHE A 52 23.80 18.97 11.58
N LYS A 53 23.98 18.05 10.61
CA LYS A 53 24.21 18.39 9.21
C LYS A 53 22.98 19.08 8.61
N ALA A 54 21.78 18.55 8.85
CA ALA A 54 20.52 19.10 8.35
C ALA A 54 20.21 20.50 8.92
N ASN A 55 20.56 20.75 10.19
CA ASN A 55 20.29 22.00 10.89
C ASN A 55 21.45 23.01 10.84
N ASN A 56 22.50 22.75 10.04
CA ASN A 56 23.71 23.58 9.98
C ASN A 56 24.42 23.81 11.34
N THR A 57 24.28 22.88 12.29
CA THR A 57 24.98 22.92 13.59
C THR A 57 26.20 22.00 13.65
N ALA A 58 26.53 21.34 12.53
CA ALA A 58 27.69 20.44 12.38
C ALA A 58 29.07 21.13 12.45
N THR A 59 29.13 22.46 12.57
CA THR A 59 30.37 23.24 12.66
C THR A 59 30.97 23.28 14.06
N THR A 60 30.21 22.87 15.08
CA THR A 60 30.67 22.81 16.47
C THR A 60 30.26 21.52 17.16
N CYS A 61 31.10 21.04 18.07
CA CYS A 61 30.83 19.84 18.83
C CYS A 61 29.72 20.10 19.85
N GLN A 62 28.66 19.31 19.85
CA GLN A 62 27.52 19.51 20.75
C GLN A 62 27.83 19.17 22.22
N MET A 63 28.94 18.46 22.49
CA MET A 63 29.40 18.15 23.85
C MET A 63 30.35 19.21 24.42
N CYS A 64 31.36 19.63 23.65
CA CYS A 64 32.43 20.50 24.15
C CYS A 64 32.52 21.87 23.47
N ARG A 65 31.65 22.15 22.49
CA ARG A 65 31.56 23.41 21.72
C ARG A 65 32.80 23.77 20.89
N ARG A 66 33.82 22.92 20.84
CA ARG A 66 34.99 23.12 19.96
C ARG A 66 34.58 23.07 18.48
N PRO A 67 35.26 23.81 17.58
CA PRO A 67 35.03 23.72 16.14
C PRO A 67 35.19 22.29 15.64
N VAL A 68 34.32 21.90 14.71
CA VAL A 68 34.34 20.58 14.06
C VAL A 68 34.66 20.76 12.59
N SER A 69 35.71 20.09 12.12
CA SER A 69 36.09 20.11 10.71
C SER A 69 35.41 18.98 9.92
N ALA A 70 35.19 17.83 10.55
CA ALA A 70 34.48 16.71 9.97
C ALA A 70 33.84 15.81 11.02
N PHE A 71 32.91 14.97 10.56
CA PHE A 71 32.47 13.79 11.28
C PHE A 71 32.98 12.56 10.52
N CYS A 72 33.68 11.67 11.22
CA CYS A 72 34.16 10.41 10.65
C CYS A 72 33.56 9.21 11.39
N ARG A 73 33.39 8.08 10.71
CA ARG A 73 32.86 6.86 11.34
C ARG A 73 33.79 6.41 12.46
N ASN A 74 33.24 6.20 13.66
CA ASN A 74 33.97 5.65 14.79
C ASN A 74 33.86 4.12 14.75
N LEU A 75 34.80 3.46 14.05
CA LEU A 75 34.79 2.01 13.90
C LEU A 75 34.85 1.29 15.25
N PHE A 76 35.66 1.79 16.20
CA PHE A 76 35.78 1.20 17.53
C PHE A 76 34.45 1.21 18.29
N ALA A 77 33.76 2.35 18.35
CA ALA A 77 32.46 2.44 19.00
C ALA A 77 31.43 1.53 18.33
N ASN A 78 31.43 1.45 17.00
CA ASN A 78 30.55 0.54 16.27
C ASN A 78 30.85 -0.94 16.56
N SER A 79 32.13 -1.34 16.62
CA SER A 79 32.53 -2.70 16.99
C SER A 79 32.19 -3.06 18.43
N MET A 80 32.30 -2.11 19.36
CA MET A 80 31.89 -2.34 20.76
C MET A 80 30.37 -2.52 20.89
N LEU A 81 29.56 -1.82 20.09
CA LEU A 81 28.11 -2.02 20.11
C LEU A 81 27.69 -3.40 19.59
N ALA A 82 28.51 -4.07 18.77
CA ALA A 82 28.26 -5.45 18.34
C ALA A 82 28.30 -6.46 19.50
N THR A 83 28.93 -6.11 20.63
CA THR A 83 28.92 -6.96 21.85
C THR A 83 27.70 -6.74 22.73
N VAL A 84 26.85 -5.77 22.38
CA VAL A 84 25.62 -5.45 23.10
C VAL A 84 24.46 -6.07 22.34
N GLU A 85 23.60 -6.79 23.06
CA GLU A 85 22.38 -7.36 22.49
C GLU A 85 21.16 -6.50 22.86
N GLY A 86 20.22 -6.43 21.93
CA GLY A 86 18.85 -5.97 22.17
C GLY A 86 17.86 -7.07 21.82
N GLU A 87 16.60 -6.85 22.17
CA GLU A 87 15.49 -7.74 21.84
C GLU A 87 14.47 -7.00 20.95
N CYS A 88 14.04 -7.62 19.87
CA CYS A 88 12.96 -7.07 19.06
C CYS A 88 11.61 -7.21 19.77
N ARG A 89 10.91 -6.10 19.98
CA ARG A 89 9.59 -6.08 20.66
C ARG A 89 8.49 -6.86 19.94
N TRP A 90 8.71 -7.20 18.67
CA TRP A 90 7.70 -7.75 17.77
C TRP A 90 7.87 -9.25 17.55
N CYS A 91 9.12 -9.71 17.37
CA CYS A 91 9.42 -11.13 17.15
C CYS A 91 10.23 -11.77 18.28
N GLN A 92 10.56 -11.03 19.34
CA GLN A 92 11.35 -11.47 20.50
C GLN A 92 12.74 -12.01 20.15
N ALA A 93 13.24 -11.72 18.94
CA ALA A 93 14.59 -12.11 18.55
C ALA A 93 15.60 -11.29 19.35
N ARG A 94 16.60 -11.97 19.92
CA ARG A 94 17.78 -11.34 20.51
C ARG A 94 18.84 -11.17 19.43
N LEU A 95 19.38 -9.96 19.30
CA LEU A 95 20.29 -9.61 18.23
C LEU A 95 21.32 -8.54 18.65
N PRO A 96 22.54 -8.60 18.10
CA PRO A 96 23.54 -7.54 18.26
C PRO A 96 23.05 -6.17 17.74
N LEU A 97 23.45 -5.09 18.42
CA LEU A 97 22.98 -3.74 18.11
C LEU A 97 23.43 -3.20 16.75
N ASP A 98 24.57 -3.65 16.24
CA ASP A 98 25.04 -3.29 14.89
C ASP A 98 24.12 -3.89 13.79
N THR A 99 23.56 -5.07 14.01
CA THR A 99 22.62 -5.74 13.09
C THR A 99 21.16 -5.32 13.27
N ALA A 100 20.83 -4.66 14.39
CA ALA A 100 19.47 -4.25 14.74
C ALA A 100 18.78 -3.42 13.67
N LYS A 101 19.53 -2.56 12.98
CA LYS A 101 19.05 -1.75 11.86
C LYS A 101 18.54 -2.60 10.69
N THR A 102 19.30 -3.62 10.30
CA THR A 102 18.93 -4.56 9.22
C THR A 102 17.73 -5.41 9.65
N HIS A 103 17.67 -5.82 10.91
CA HIS A 103 16.53 -6.56 11.43
C HIS A 103 15.24 -5.75 11.37
N VAL A 104 15.22 -4.50 11.85
CA VAL A 104 14.00 -3.67 11.86
C VAL A 104 13.45 -3.42 10.45
N THR A 105 14.31 -3.32 9.44
CA THR A 105 13.86 -3.17 8.05
C THR A 105 13.29 -4.47 7.46
N GLN A 106 13.62 -5.63 8.04
CA GLN A 106 13.26 -6.96 7.51
C GLN A 106 12.32 -7.77 8.41
N CYS A 107 12.09 -7.39 9.67
CA CYS A 107 11.27 -8.12 10.62
C CYS A 107 9.80 -8.23 10.17
N ASP A 108 9.33 -9.45 9.97
CA ASP A 108 7.97 -9.75 9.49
C ASP A 108 6.86 -9.41 10.47
N GLN A 109 7.18 -9.35 11.76
CA GLN A 109 6.20 -9.13 12.83
C GLN A 109 5.94 -7.64 13.10
N ILE A 110 6.75 -6.72 12.58
CA ILE A 110 6.53 -5.29 12.79
C ILE A 110 5.22 -4.89 12.12
N GLU A 111 4.32 -4.30 12.90
CA GLU A 111 3.08 -3.74 12.35
C GLU A 111 3.34 -2.44 11.60
N LYS A 112 2.71 -2.31 10.43
CA LYS A 112 2.73 -1.11 9.60
C LYS A 112 1.31 -0.71 9.21
N PRO A 113 1.04 0.60 9.08
CA PRO A 113 -0.25 1.07 8.59
C PRO A 113 -0.41 0.71 7.12
N CYS A 114 -1.60 0.24 6.75
CA CYS A 114 -2.00 0.07 5.36
C CYS A 114 -2.14 1.43 4.68
N ASP A 115 -1.55 1.61 3.50
CA ASP A 115 -1.61 2.88 2.74
C ASP A 115 -3.03 3.26 2.29
N LEU A 116 -3.96 2.31 2.28
CA LEU A 116 -5.32 2.49 1.78
C LEU A 116 -6.34 2.74 2.90
N CYS A 117 -6.23 2.01 4.01
CA CYS A 117 -7.19 2.11 5.13
C CYS A 117 -6.58 2.60 6.45
N SER A 118 -5.25 2.77 6.49
CA SER A 118 -4.49 3.20 7.68
C SER A 118 -4.57 2.28 8.90
N GLN A 119 -5.20 1.11 8.80
CA GLN A 119 -5.19 0.09 9.85
C GLN A 119 -3.82 -0.60 9.91
N LEU A 120 -3.44 -1.05 11.11
CA LEU A 120 -2.16 -1.71 11.37
C LEU A 120 -2.24 -3.20 11.05
N PHE A 121 -1.26 -3.70 10.30
CA PHE A 121 -1.08 -5.13 9.99
C PHE A 121 0.39 -5.50 10.09
N LYS A 122 0.69 -6.76 10.41
CA LYS A 122 2.06 -7.28 10.38
C LYS A 122 2.65 -7.16 8.98
N ARG A 123 3.95 -6.89 8.88
CA ARG A 123 4.66 -6.78 7.60
C ARG A 123 4.45 -8.01 6.70
N MET A 124 4.41 -9.22 7.26
CA MET A 124 4.12 -10.43 6.49
C MET A 124 2.68 -10.51 5.95
N GLU A 125 1.70 -9.91 6.65
CA GLU A 125 0.27 -10.00 6.31
C GLU A 125 -0.20 -8.81 5.46
N ILE A 126 0.53 -7.68 5.49
CA ILE A 126 0.10 -6.43 4.84
C ILE A 126 -0.11 -6.60 3.33
N GLN A 127 0.69 -7.45 2.68
CA GLN A 127 0.56 -7.71 1.24
C GLN A 127 -0.72 -8.47 0.92
N GLN A 128 -1.09 -9.46 1.73
CA GLN A 128 -2.36 -10.17 1.60
C GLN A 128 -3.53 -9.22 1.89
N HIS A 129 -3.42 -8.45 2.97
CA HIS A 129 -4.42 -7.44 3.31
C HIS A 129 -4.64 -6.45 2.16
N GLN A 130 -3.60 -5.93 1.50
CA GLN A 130 -3.75 -4.96 0.40
C GLN A 130 -4.58 -5.52 -0.77
N GLN A 131 -4.52 -6.83 -1.04
CA GLN A 131 -5.34 -7.47 -2.08
C GLN A 131 -6.82 -7.56 -1.67
N GLU A 132 -7.07 -7.78 -0.38
CA GLU A 132 -8.41 -7.96 0.19
C GLU A 132 -9.04 -6.64 0.69
N CYS A 133 -8.23 -5.58 0.83
CA CYS A 133 -8.56 -4.31 1.46
C CYS A 133 -9.82 -3.69 0.86
N GLU A 134 -10.74 -3.27 1.72
CA GLU A 134 -11.99 -2.61 1.35
C GLU A 134 -11.81 -1.26 0.63
N TYR A 135 -10.66 -0.62 0.87
CA TYR A 135 -10.29 0.66 0.27
C TYR A 135 -9.46 0.50 -1.01
N ARG A 136 -9.17 -0.73 -1.43
CA ARG A 136 -8.49 -1.02 -2.70
C ARG A 136 -9.34 -0.53 -3.87
N GLU A 137 -8.68 0.11 -4.83
CA GLU A 137 -9.29 0.46 -6.10
C GLU A 137 -9.55 -0.78 -6.94
N ILE A 138 -10.78 -0.90 -7.43
CA ILE A 138 -11.21 -1.91 -8.37
C ILE A 138 -11.78 -1.23 -9.62
N VAL A 139 -11.75 -1.95 -10.74
CA VAL A 139 -12.40 -1.53 -11.99
C VAL A 139 -13.63 -2.42 -12.16
N CYS A 140 -14.81 -1.81 -12.18
CA CYS A 140 -16.04 -2.52 -12.50
C CYS A 140 -16.01 -2.96 -13.97
N GLU A 141 -16.78 -4.00 -14.33
CA GLU A 141 -16.99 -4.39 -15.73
C GLU A 141 -17.44 -3.21 -16.61
N CYS A 142 -18.10 -2.20 -16.03
CA CYS A 142 -18.51 -0.97 -16.73
C CYS A 142 -17.37 -0.01 -17.07
N GLY A 143 -16.14 -0.30 -16.64
CA GLY A 143 -14.97 0.55 -16.80
C GLY A 143 -14.81 1.63 -15.72
N THR A 144 -15.76 1.75 -14.79
CA THR A 144 -15.66 2.72 -13.67
C THR A 144 -14.63 2.25 -12.65
N ARG A 145 -13.81 3.19 -12.16
CA ARG A 145 -12.90 2.97 -11.02
C ARG A 145 -13.60 3.38 -9.72
N LEU A 146 -13.61 2.49 -8.74
CA LEU A 146 -14.24 2.71 -7.43
C LEU A 146 -13.52 1.92 -6.34
N LYS A 147 -13.82 2.19 -5.07
CA LYS A 147 -13.29 1.38 -3.96
C LYS A 147 -14.07 0.08 -3.83
N LYS A 148 -13.41 -1.01 -3.41
CA LYS A 148 -14.05 -2.32 -3.20
C LYS A 148 -15.32 -2.24 -2.33
N LYS A 149 -15.30 -1.45 -1.25
CA LYS A 149 -16.49 -1.24 -0.39
C LYS A 149 -17.68 -0.59 -1.11
N GLU A 150 -17.44 0.15 -2.19
CA GLU A 150 -18.46 0.87 -2.96
C GLU A 150 -19.06 -0.01 -4.08
N GLU A 151 -18.51 -1.20 -4.32
CA GLU A 151 -18.87 -2.09 -5.43
C GLU A 151 -20.35 -2.48 -5.42
N ALA A 152 -20.84 -2.96 -4.29
CA ALA A 152 -22.23 -3.36 -4.14
C ALA A 152 -23.20 -2.19 -4.36
N ASN A 153 -22.83 -0.99 -3.88
CA ASN A 153 -23.64 0.21 -4.05
C ASN A 153 -23.62 0.68 -5.52
N HIS A 154 -22.45 0.68 -6.17
CA HIS A 154 -22.33 1.01 -7.59
C HIS A 154 -23.16 0.05 -8.46
N ASN A 155 -23.00 -1.26 -8.26
CA ASN A 155 -23.71 -2.29 -9.03
C ASN A 155 -25.23 -2.20 -8.91
N SER A 156 -25.76 -1.71 -7.79
CA SER A 156 -27.20 -1.60 -7.56
C SER A 156 -27.82 -0.26 -7.99
N THR A 157 -27.04 0.83 -8.03
CA THR A 157 -27.59 2.19 -8.21
C THR A 157 -27.13 2.88 -9.50
N THR A 158 -25.87 2.74 -9.87
CA THR A 158 -25.22 3.62 -10.86
C THR A 158 -24.45 2.89 -11.97
N CYS A 159 -24.27 1.57 -11.86
CA CYS A 159 -23.56 0.77 -12.85
C CYS A 159 -24.32 0.66 -14.18
N ALA A 160 -23.61 0.96 -15.27
CA ALA A 160 -24.15 0.87 -16.63
C ALA A 160 -24.46 -0.58 -17.08
N PHE A 161 -23.94 -1.59 -16.38
CA PHE A 161 -24.17 -3.02 -16.63
C PHE A 161 -25.02 -3.71 -15.55
N LYS A 162 -25.80 -2.94 -14.77
CA LYS A 162 -26.68 -3.51 -13.75
C LYS A 162 -27.59 -4.59 -14.34
N GLU A 163 -27.72 -5.70 -13.60
CA GLU A 163 -28.61 -6.80 -13.92
C GLU A 163 -30.04 -6.48 -13.48
N GLU A 164 -30.93 -6.30 -14.45
CA GLU A 164 -32.36 -5.99 -14.22
C GLU A 164 -33.25 -7.20 -14.57
N PRO A 165 -34.47 -7.30 -14.00
CA PRO A 165 -35.45 -8.30 -14.39
C PRO A 165 -35.75 -8.19 -15.88
N CYS A 166 -35.78 -9.31 -16.58
CA CYS A 166 -36.09 -9.31 -18.00
C CYS A 166 -37.43 -8.57 -18.26
N PRO A 167 -37.48 -7.52 -19.10
CA PRO A 167 -38.70 -6.77 -19.38
C PRO A 167 -39.78 -7.61 -20.08
N LEU A 168 -39.45 -8.82 -20.51
CA LEU A 168 -40.38 -9.82 -21.06
C LEU A 168 -40.94 -10.77 -19.98
N ASN A 169 -40.63 -10.53 -18.70
CA ASN A 169 -41.12 -11.25 -17.54
C ASN A 169 -40.94 -12.78 -17.59
N CYS A 170 -39.85 -13.25 -18.22
CA CYS A 170 -39.54 -14.69 -18.36
C CYS A 170 -38.88 -15.32 -17.12
N GLY A 171 -38.72 -14.56 -16.02
CA GLY A 171 -38.10 -15.03 -14.77
C GLY A 171 -36.57 -14.96 -14.71
N GLU A 172 -35.89 -14.58 -15.80
CA GLU A 172 -34.43 -14.43 -15.84
C GLU A 172 -33.96 -12.98 -15.61
N ARG A 173 -32.74 -12.83 -15.09
CA ARG A 173 -32.05 -11.53 -14.93
C ARG A 173 -31.14 -11.27 -16.12
N VAL A 174 -31.11 -10.04 -16.62
CA VAL A 174 -30.33 -9.67 -17.81
C VAL A 174 -29.40 -8.48 -17.56
N LYS A 175 -28.16 -8.55 -18.06
CA LYS A 175 -27.24 -7.41 -18.08
C LYS A 175 -27.71 -6.43 -19.17
N SER A 176 -28.27 -5.30 -18.78
CA SER A 176 -28.72 -4.27 -19.72
C SER A 176 -27.60 -3.27 -19.98
N PHE A 177 -27.43 -2.81 -21.23
CA PHE A 177 -26.64 -1.62 -21.52
C PHE A 177 -27.40 -0.67 -22.45
N ILE A 178 -27.39 0.61 -22.08
CA ILE A 178 -28.02 1.70 -22.84
C ILE A 178 -26.95 2.33 -23.73
N ILE A 179 -27.05 2.15 -25.05
CA ILE A 179 -26.23 2.90 -26.01
C ILE A 179 -27.01 4.16 -26.39
N LYS A 180 -26.45 5.34 -26.06
CA LYS A 180 -26.96 6.62 -26.55
C LYS A 180 -26.32 6.90 -27.91
N MET A 181 -27.11 6.95 -28.98
CA MET A 181 -26.62 7.32 -30.30
C MET A 181 -26.71 8.84 -30.50
N ALA A 182 -25.91 9.38 -31.44
CA ALA A 182 -25.78 10.80 -31.73
C ALA A 182 -27.07 11.45 -32.29
N ASP A 183 -28.09 10.64 -32.61
CA ASP A 183 -29.41 11.05 -33.09
C ASP A 183 -30.43 11.27 -31.95
N GLY A 184 -30.02 11.17 -30.70
CA GLY A 184 -30.90 11.33 -29.53
C GLY A 184 -31.76 10.11 -29.21
N LYS A 185 -31.57 8.98 -29.92
CA LYS A 185 -32.24 7.71 -29.58
C LYS A 185 -31.40 6.90 -28.59
N ALA A 186 -32.09 6.29 -27.61
CA ALA A 186 -31.49 5.38 -26.64
C ALA A 186 -31.89 3.94 -27.00
N HIS A 187 -30.91 3.10 -27.34
CA HIS A 187 -31.15 1.68 -27.56
C HIS A 187 -30.77 0.92 -26.30
N ALA A 188 -31.73 0.19 -25.70
CA ALA A 188 -31.47 -0.76 -24.63
C ALA A 188 -31.15 -2.12 -25.25
N ASN A 189 -29.87 -2.49 -25.25
CA ASN A 189 -29.46 -3.80 -25.72
C ASN A 189 -29.40 -4.76 -24.53
N ILE A 190 -30.03 -5.92 -24.70
CA ILE A 190 -30.03 -7.01 -23.72
C ILE A 190 -29.10 -8.09 -24.26
N VAL A 191 -27.93 -8.28 -23.63
CA VAL A 191 -27.08 -9.43 -23.93
C VAL A 191 -27.52 -10.60 -23.06
N ARG A 192 -28.15 -11.58 -23.70
CA ARG A 192 -28.43 -12.88 -23.10
C ARG A 192 -27.31 -13.81 -23.53
N GLY A 193 -26.50 -14.28 -22.58
CA GLY A 193 -25.58 -15.39 -22.82
C GLY A 193 -26.41 -16.65 -22.99
N VAL A 194 -26.72 -17.03 -24.22
CA VAL A 194 -27.32 -18.33 -24.50
C VAL A 194 -26.17 -19.33 -24.49
N ASN A 195 -26.23 -20.36 -23.64
CA ASN A 195 -25.34 -21.53 -23.73
C ASN A 195 -25.62 -22.23 -25.06
N LEU A 196 -24.98 -21.77 -26.13
CA LEU A 196 -24.75 -22.53 -27.34
C LEU A 196 -23.35 -23.14 -27.20
N ALA A 197 -23.15 -24.33 -27.76
CA ALA A 197 -21.90 -25.10 -27.66
C ALA A 197 -20.64 -24.22 -27.85
N GLU A 198 -19.56 -24.58 -27.17
CA GLU A 198 -18.30 -23.82 -27.06
C GLU A 198 -17.99 -23.01 -28.34
N GLY A 199 -18.08 -21.67 -28.23
CA GLY A 199 -17.66 -20.74 -29.29
C GLY A 199 -18.74 -19.90 -29.98
N SER A 200 -20.01 -19.93 -29.55
CA SER A 200 -21.08 -19.13 -30.19
C SER A 200 -21.63 -18.01 -29.30
N MET A 201 -21.63 -16.76 -29.78
CA MET A 201 -22.30 -15.61 -29.12
C MET A 201 -23.57 -15.22 -29.88
N ALA A 202 -24.73 -15.24 -29.22
CA ALA A 202 -25.98 -14.73 -29.80
C ALA A 202 -26.23 -13.27 -29.37
N LYS A 203 -26.41 -12.34 -30.32
CA LYS A 203 -26.76 -10.94 -30.05
C LYS A 203 -28.26 -10.73 -30.27
N HIS A 204 -29.02 -10.57 -29.18
CA HIS A 204 -30.43 -10.13 -29.29
C HIS A 204 -30.47 -8.61 -29.36
N THR A 205 -30.89 -8.06 -30.51
CA THR A 205 -31.10 -6.62 -30.67
C THR A 205 -32.59 -6.35 -30.52
N ILE A 206 -32.97 -5.68 -29.43
CA ILE A 206 -34.33 -5.21 -29.21
C ILE A 206 -34.36 -3.73 -29.55
N SER A 207 -35.03 -3.39 -30.65
CA SER A 207 -35.28 -2.00 -31.05
C SER A 207 -36.59 -1.55 -30.41
N VAL A 208 -36.55 -0.53 -29.56
CA VAL A 208 -37.74 0.06 -28.93
C VAL A 208 -37.90 1.49 -29.40
N ASP A 209 -39.07 1.84 -29.94
CA ASP A 209 -39.37 3.20 -30.36
C ASP A 209 -39.73 4.08 -29.13
N ALA A 210 -39.16 5.28 -29.08
CA ALA A 210 -39.08 6.10 -27.87
C ALA A 210 -40.43 6.66 -27.37
N TYR A 211 -41.51 6.53 -28.14
CA TYR A 211 -42.81 7.14 -27.83
C TYR A 211 -43.92 6.16 -27.44
N SER A 212 -43.70 4.85 -27.49
CA SER A 212 -44.72 3.89 -27.07
C SER A 212 -44.10 2.51 -26.87
N MET A 213 -44.04 2.07 -25.60
CA MET A 213 -43.80 0.66 -25.23
C MET A 213 -44.97 -0.23 -25.66
N ARG A 214 -45.32 -0.28 -26.94
CA ARG A 214 -46.38 -1.16 -27.48
C ARG A 214 -45.88 -2.08 -28.60
N ASN A 215 -44.77 -1.78 -29.25
CA ASN A 215 -44.22 -2.61 -30.33
C ASN A 215 -42.76 -2.97 -30.03
N ILE A 216 -42.57 -4.10 -29.35
CA ILE A 216 -41.25 -4.73 -29.19
C ILE A 216 -41.07 -5.68 -30.37
N THR A 217 -40.23 -5.31 -31.34
CA THR A 217 -39.86 -6.22 -32.42
C THR A 217 -38.51 -6.84 -32.05
N ALA A 218 -38.54 -8.08 -31.55
CA ALA A 218 -37.32 -8.86 -31.33
C ALA A 218 -36.85 -9.41 -32.68
N LYS A 219 -35.67 -8.98 -33.14
CA LYS A 219 -34.97 -9.62 -34.26
C LYS A 219 -33.89 -10.53 -33.67
N MET A 220 -34.01 -11.82 -33.95
CA MET A 220 -32.98 -12.80 -33.65
C MET A 220 -32.14 -12.98 -34.92
N GLU A 221 -30.91 -12.47 -34.92
CA GLU A 221 -29.94 -12.71 -35.99
C GLU A 221 -28.87 -13.66 -35.43
N ILE A 222 -28.74 -14.82 -36.08
CA ILE A 222 -27.69 -15.79 -35.80
C ILE A 222 -26.46 -15.30 -36.57
N LEU A 223 -25.41 -14.90 -35.84
CA LEU A 223 -24.11 -14.62 -36.45
C LEU A 223 -23.38 -15.95 -36.59
N GLU A 224 -23.17 -16.40 -37.83
CA GLU A 224 -22.22 -17.47 -38.09
C GLU A 224 -20.80 -16.95 -37.82
N PRO A 225 -19.91 -17.78 -37.27
CA PRO A 225 -18.54 -17.37 -37.00
C PRO A 225 -17.83 -17.06 -38.32
N GLU A 226 -17.42 -15.81 -38.52
CA GLU A 226 -16.41 -15.53 -39.54
C GLU A 226 -15.08 -16.11 -39.04
N LEU A 227 -14.66 -17.20 -39.69
CA LEU A 227 -13.32 -17.77 -39.53
C LEU A 227 -12.32 -16.75 -40.09
N CYS A 228 -11.56 -16.13 -39.20
CA CYS A 228 -10.28 -15.48 -39.48
C CYS A 228 -9.22 -15.97 -38.49
#